data_AF-A0A3S3NCH8-F1
#
_entry.id   AF-A0A3S3NCH8-F1
#
_cell.length_a   1.000
_cell.length_b   1.000
_cell.length_c   1.000
_cell.angle_alpha   90.00
_cell.angle_beta   90.00
_cell.angle_gamma   90.00
#
_symmetry.space_group_name_H-M   'P 1'
#
loop_
_entity.id
_entity.type
_entity.pdbx_description
1 polymer ?
#
loop_
_entity_poly.entity_id
_entity_poly.type
_entity_poly.pdbx_seq_one_letter_code
_entity_poly.pdbx_strand_id
1 'polypeptide(L)'
;MKSHYLTTRYSHQIVFYAIISYDFICWLAITRRKLFYYRLQYKVIFLTHGRQLNSPLSRKSQKARDAKITKPVVYLDYHFSPTGDFQLSCIVRGFPKPEVKLTHKSNEVEKEIELTKQERATIKNPLGTYACYANNAYGEASRTTTFV
;
A
#
# COMPACT_ATOMS: atom_id res chain seq x y z
N MET A 1 -65.99 -78.85 -3.55
CA MET A 1 -66.14 -77.47 -3.01
C MET A 1 -64.84 -77.06 -2.34
N LYS A 2 -64.44 -75.79 -2.56
CA LYS A 2 -63.36 -75.01 -1.92
C LYS A 2 -61.95 -75.01 -2.55
N SER A 3 -61.84 -74.12 -3.53
CA SER A 3 -60.78 -73.12 -3.77
C SER A 3 -59.57 -73.11 -2.83
N HIS A 4 -58.38 -73.32 -3.41
CA HIS A 4 -57.10 -72.93 -2.82
C HIS A 4 -56.63 -71.62 -3.43
N TYR A 5 -56.65 -70.55 -2.64
CA TYR A 5 -56.07 -69.26 -2.99
C TYR A 5 -54.55 -69.32 -2.83
N LEU A 6 -53.84 -69.10 -3.93
CA LEU A 6 -52.41 -68.76 -3.99
C LEU A 6 -52.22 -67.33 -3.48
N THR A 7 -51.46 -67.10 -2.40
CA THR A 7 -50.86 -65.80 -1.99
C THR A 7 -49.95 -66.06 -0.77
N THR A 8 -48.79 -65.45 -0.51
CA THR A 8 -47.91 -64.48 -1.18
C THR A 8 -46.60 -64.51 -0.37
N ARG A 9 -45.49 -65.03 -0.93
CA ARG A 9 -44.14 -65.01 -0.30
C ARG A 9 -43.23 -63.92 -0.90
N TYR A 10 -43.82 -62.84 -1.39
CA TYR A 10 -43.17 -61.69 -2.02
C TYR A 10 -43.71 -60.41 -1.38
N SER A 11 -43.15 -59.96 -0.25
CA SER A 11 -43.56 -58.67 0.34
C SER A 11 -42.47 -58.01 1.19
N HIS A 12 -41.67 -58.75 1.95
CA HIS A 12 -40.70 -58.10 2.84
C HIS A 12 -39.42 -57.57 2.15
N GLN A 13 -38.78 -58.33 1.25
CA GLN A 13 -37.52 -57.86 0.63
C GLN A 13 -37.70 -56.59 -0.21
N ILE A 14 -38.79 -56.46 -0.97
CA ILE A 14 -39.05 -55.31 -1.84
C ILE A 14 -39.32 -54.03 -1.03
N VAL A 15 -39.98 -54.15 0.14
CA VAL A 15 -40.25 -53.02 1.04
C VAL A 15 -38.96 -52.50 1.67
N PHE A 16 -38.02 -53.38 2.06
CA PHE A 16 -36.71 -52.94 2.57
C PHE A 16 -35.84 -52.25 1.52
N TYR A 17 -35.83 -52.73 0.27
CA TYR A 17 -35.13 -52.04 -0.84
C TYR A 17 -35.76 -50.68 -1.17
N ALA A 18 -37.09 -50.56 -1.09
CA ALA A 18 -37.78 -49.29 -1.27
C ALA A 18 -37.43 -48.27 -0.17
N ILE A 19 -37.40 -48.66 1.10
CA ILE A 19 -37.09 -47.74 2.22
C ILE A 19 -35.64 -47.21 2.13
N ILE A 20 -34.66 -48.07 1.86
CA ILE A 20 -33.25 -47.67 1.72
C ILE A 20 -33.06 -46.72 0.53
N SER A 21 -33.79 -46.92 -0.57
CA SER A 21 -33.70 -46.04 -1.74
C SER A 21 -34.35 -44.66 -1.50
N TYR A 22 -35.47 -44.57 -0.78
CA TYR A 22 -36.07 -43.27 -0.42
C TYR A 22 -35.19 -42.44 0.52
N ASP A 23 -34.55 -43.07 1.52
CA ASP A 23 -33.62 -42.39 2.41
C ASP A 23 -32.33 -41.95 1.69
N PHE A 24 -31.80 -42.77 0.78
CA PHE A 24 -30.62 -42.42 -0.03
C PHE A 24 -30.92 -41.29 -1.01
N ILE A 25 -32.11 -41.27 -1.62
CA ILE A 25 -32.57 -40.19 -2.51
C ILE A 25 -32.77 -38.89 -1.70
N CYS A 26 -33.34 -38.97 -0.49
CA CYS A 26 -33.47 -37.80 0.40
C CYS A 26 -32.10 -37.26 0.81
N TRP A 27 -31.14 -38.13 1.14
CA TRP A 27 -29.79 -37.71 1.53
C TRP A 27 -29.00 -37.08 0.36
N LEU A 28 -29.13 -37.63 -0.86
CA LEU A 28 -28.57 -37.03 -2.07
C LEU A 28 -29.24 -35.69 -2.44
N ALA A 29 -30.54 -35.52 -2.20
CA ALA A 29 -31.24 -34.25 -2.41
C ALA A 29 -30.82 -33.18 -1.39
N ILE A 30 -30.66 -33.56 -0.12
CA ILE A 30 -30.23 -32.64 0.96
C ILE A 30 -28.76 -32.23 0.77
N THR A 31 -27.87 -33.15 0.39
CA THR A 31 -26.47 -32.82 0.11
C THR A 31 -26.32 -31.94 -1.13
N ARG A 32 -27.11 -32.17 -2.20
CA ARG A 32 -27.16 -31.28 -3.37
C ARG A 32 -27.70 -29.88 -3.03
N ARG A 33 -28.73 -29.77 -2.18
CA ARG A 33 -29.21 -28.47 -1.67
C ARG A 33 -28.16 -27.76 -0.81
N LYS A 34 -27.43 -28.48 0.06
CA LYS A 34 -26.33 -27.89 0.83
C LYS A 34 -25.19 -27.44 -0.08
N LEU A 35 -24.77 -28.24 -1.05
CA LEU A 35 -23.78 -27.84 -2.06
C LEU A 35 -24.24 -26.65 -2.90
N PHE A 36 -25.52 -26.57 -3.26
CA PHE A 36 -26.10 -25.42 -3.98
C PHE A 36 -26.19 -24.17 -3.10
N TYR A 37 -26.51 -24.32 -1.81
CA TYR A 37 -26.47 -23.23 -0.83
C TYR A 37 -25.04 -22.72 -0.62
N TYR A 38 -24.07 -23.62 -0.48
CA TYR A 38 -22.65 -23.27 -0.49
C TYR A 38 -22.27 -22.61 -1.83
N ARG A 39 -22.76 -23.11 -2.98
CA ARG A 39 -22.55 -22.52 -4.32
C ARG A 39 -23.08 -21.11 -4.49
N LEU A 40 -24.22 -20.81 -3.89
CA LEU A 40 -24.81 -19.49 -3.94
C LEU A 40 -24.08 -18.53 -3.01
N GLN A 41 -23.68 -18.96 -1.80
CA GLN A 41 -22.93 -18.12 -0.86
C GLN A 41 -21.62 -17.58 -1.47
N TYR A 42 -20.84 -18.41 -2.17
CA TYR A 42 -19.61 -17.92 -2.81
C TYR A 42 -19.84 -17.13 -4.11
N LYS A 43 -20.99 -17.26 -4.76
CA LYS A 43 -21.37 -16.41 -5.91
C LYS A 43 -21.95 -15.07 -5.46
N VAL A 44 -22.60 -15.00 -4.30
CA VAL A 44 -23.23 -13.78 -3.75
C VAL A 44 -22.20 -12.78 -3.19
N ILE A 45 -20.96 -13.20 -2.97
CA ILE A 45 -19.87 -12.30 -2.54
C ILE A 45 -19.37 -11.37 -3.67
N PHE A 46 -19.79 -11.57 -4.94
CA PHE A 46 -19.30 -10.78 -6.08
C PHE A 46 -20.23 -9.65 -6.57
N LEU A 47 -21.40 -9.42 -5.96
CA LEU A 47 -22.39 -8.48 -6.51
C LEU A 47 -22.96 -7.46 -5.50
N THR A 48 -22.26 -7.20 -4.39
CA THR A 48 -22.57 -6.04 -3.54
C THR A 48 -21.37 -5.09 -3.50
N HIS A 49 -21.45 -4.04 -4.32
CA HIS A 49 -20.76 -2.76 -4.17
C HIS A 49 -19.30 -2.81 -3.63
N GLY A 50 -18.34 -2.88 -4.55
CA GLY A 50 -17.15 -2.02 -4.56
C GLY A 50 -16.43 -1.73 -3.24
N ARG A 51 -16.24 -2.70 -2.34
CA ARG A 51 -15.29 -2.57 -1.24
C ARG A 51 -14.13 -3.53 -1.45
N GLN A 52 -13.00 -2.98 -1.84
CA GLN A 52 -11.71 -3.66 -1.82
C GLN A 52 -11.46 -4.21 -0.40
N LEU A 53 -11.63 -5.52 -0.21
CA LEU A 53 -11.10 -6.21 0.96
C LEU A 53 -9.58 -6.33 0.78
N ASN A 54 -8.86 -5.30 1.26
CA ASN A 54 -7.41 -5.28 1.31
C ASN A 54 -6.90 -6.50 2.09
N SER A 55 -6.20 -7.39 1.39
CA SER A 55 -5.55 -8.56 1.96
C SER A 55 -4.61 -8.18 3.12
N PRO A 56 -4.44 -9.02 4.15
CA PRO A 56 -3.55 -8.73 5.28
C PRO A 56 -2.08 -8.57 4.88
N LEU A 57 -1.67 -9.15 3.75
CA LEU A 57 -0.35 -8.94 3.12
C LEU A 57 -0.23 -7.56 2.45
N SER A 58 -1.30 -7.03 1.85
CA SER A 58 -1.36 -5.66 1.32
C SER A 58 -1.20 -4.62 2.45
N ARG A 59 -1.86 -4.86 3.59
CA ARG A 59 -1.83 -3.97 4.77
C ARG A 59 -0.43 -3.77 5.36
N LYS A 60 0.43 -4.80 5.36
CA LYS A 60 1.84 -4.66 5.81
C LYS A 60 2.67 -3.82 4.83
N SER A 61 2.45 -3.96 3.52
CA SER A 61 3.17 -3.17 2.49
C SER A 61 2.70 -1.72 2.42
N GLN A 62 1.42 -1.45 2.69
CA GLN A 62 0.87 -0.10 2.73
C GLN A 62 1.36 0.63 3.98
N LYS A 63 1.26 0.00 5.15
CA LYS A 63 1.76 0.55 6.42
C LYS A 63 3.27 0.83 6.42
N ALA A 64 4.06 0.04 5.70
CA ALA A 64 5.50 0.30 5.52
C ALA A 64 5.80 1.45 4.54
N ARG A 65 4.92 1.68 3.55
CA ARG A 65 5.00 2.82 2.63
C ARG A 65 4.58 4.13 3.30
N ASP A 66 3.53 4.08 4.10
CA ASP A 66 3.00 5.24 4.83
C ASP A 66 3.90 5.61 6.04
N ALA A 67 4.59 4.64 6.64
CA ALA A 67 5.54 4.87 7.73
C ALA A 67 6.86 5.55 7.30
N LYS A 68 7.09 5.72 5.98
CA LYS A 68 8.26 6.42 5.47
C LYS A 68 7.91 7.83 5.01
N ILE A 69 6.78 8.41 5.40
CA ILE A 69 6.49 9.81 5.11
C ILE A 69 7.16 10.68 6.18
N THR A 70 8.04 11.58 5.76
CA THR A 70 8.76 12.48 6.66
C THR A 70 8.86 13.88 6.10
N LYS A 71 8.65 14.87 6.98
CA LYS A 71 8.92 16.28 6.68
C LYS A 71 10.40 16.46 6.32
N PRO A 72 10.72 17.42 5.46
CA PRO A 72 12.11 17.74 5.15
C PRO A 72 12.84 18.23 6.39
N VAL A 73 14.13 17.91 6.46
CA VAL A 73 15.10 18.42 7.41
C VAL A 73 16.31 18.87 6.61
N VAL A 74 16.73 20.11 6.83
CA VAL A 74 17.81 20.76 6.09
C VAL A 74 19.02 20.90 7.00
N TYR A 75 20.19 20.55 6.48
CA TYR A 75 21.49 20.83 7.06
C TYR A 75 22.33 21.61 6.05
N LEU A 76 23.06 22.61 6.52
CA LEU A 76 24.04 23.34 5.73
C LEU A 76 25.43 22.91 6.17
N ASP A 77 26.27 22.58 5.20
CA ASP A 77 27.67 22.24 5.40
C ASP A 77 28.52 23.02 4.39
N TYR A 78 29.75 23.35 4.76
CA TYR A 78 30.66 24.12 3.91
C TYR A 78 32.11 23.68 4.07
N HIS A 79 32.87 23.78 3.00
CA HIS A 79 34.32 23.60 3.05
C HIS A 79 35.01 24.46 2.00
N PHE A 80 36.26 24.81 2.28
CA PHE A 80 37.14 25.48 1.34
C PHE A 80 37.95 24.43 0.58
N SER A 81 37.90 24.48 -0.74
CA SER A 81 38.74 23.67 -1.62
C SER A 81 40.19 24.12 -1.50
N PRO A 82 41.18 23.22 -1.68
CA PRO A 82 42.59 23.60 -1.82
C PRO A 82 42.85 24.59 -2.97
N THR A 83 41.95 24.63 -3.96
CA THR A 83 41.99 25.58 -5.09
C THR A 83 41.54 27.00 -4.74
N GLY A 84 41.06 27.22 -3.50
CA GLY A 84 40.53 28.51 -3.04
C GLY A 84 39.04 28.71 -3.29
N ASP A 85 38.36 27.73 -3.89
CA ASP A 85 36.90 27.79 -4.10
C ASP A 85 36.13 27.45 -2.81
N PHE A 86 35.01 28.16 -2.58
CA PHE A 86 34.10 27.84 -1.48
C PHE A 86 33.00 26.89 -1.96
N GLN A 87 32.86 25.73 -1.32
CA GLN A 87 31.77 24.80 -1.59
C GLN A 87 30.74 24.83 -0.47
N LEU A 88 29.49 25.09 -0.84
CA LEU A 88 28.32 25.02 0.04
C LEU A 88 27.48 23.79 -0.33
N SER A 89 27.20 22.95 0.66
CA SER A 89 26.36 21.76 0.52
C SER A 89 25.06 21.96 1.29
N CYS A 90 23.93 21.81 0.60
CA CYS A 90 22.63 21.72 1.26
C CYS A 90 22.23 20.25 1.35
N ILE A 91 22.30 19.68 2.55
CA ILE A 91 21.98 18.27 2.77
C ILE A 91 20.53 18.18 3.24
N VAL A 92 19.67 17.61 2.40
CA VAL A 92 18.24 17.50 2.69
C VAL A 92 17.84 16.04 2.95
N ARG A 93 17.08 15.81 4.03
CA ARG A 93 16.48 14.51 4.34
C ARG A 93 14.98 14.66 4.42
N GLY A 94 14.23 13.80 3.76
CA GLY A 94 12.76 13.80 3.78
C GLY A 94 12.20 12.81 2.78
N PHE A 95 10.94 12.43 2.95
CA PHE A 95 10.25 11.57 2.00
C PHE A 95 8.76 11.94 1.89
N PRO A 96 8.19 12.10 0.68
CA PRO A 96 8.82 12.02 -0.64
C PRO A 96 10.00 12.98 -0.80
N LYS A 97 10.89 12.69 -1.77
CA LYS A 97 12.12 13.47 -1.99
C LYS A 97 11.75 14.96 -2.09
N PRO A 98 12.28 15.83 -1.20
CA PRO A 98 11.95 17.25 -1.24
C PRO A 98 12.52 17.95 -2.47
N GLU A 99 11.83 18.98 -2.92
CA GLU A 99 12.37 19.97 -3.84
C GLU A 99 13.28 20.92 -3.04
N VAL A 100 14.49 21.17 -3.55
CA VAL A 100 15.52 21.95 -2.85
C VAL A 100 15.85 23.20 -3.64
N LYS A 101 15.86 24.35 -2.97
CA LYS A 101 16.25 25.64 -3.53
C LYS A 101 17.29 26.30 -2.64
N LEU A 102 18.40 26.72 -3.23
CA LEU A 102 19.43 27.47 -2.53
C LEU A 102 19.39 28.92 -2.99
N THR A 103 19.35 29.86 -2.05
CA THR A 103 19.32 31.30 -2.32
C THR A 103 20.54 31.95 -1.70
N HIS A 104 21.07 32.97 -2.36
CA HIS A 104 22.13 33.82 -1.85
C HIS A 104 21.67 35.28 -1.86
N LYS A 105 21.83 35.92 -0.71
CA LYS A 105 21.54 37.32 -0.50
C LYS A 105 22.85 38.06 -0.24
N SER A 106 23.21 38.91 -1.21
CA SER A 106 24.32 39.86 -1.10
C SER A 106 23.81 41.25 -1.43
N ASN A 107 24.18 42.25 -0.63
CA ASN A 107 23.94 43.69 -0.85
C ASN A 107 22.66 43.99 -1.66
N GLU A 108 21.51 43.54 -1.14
CA GLU A 108 20.14 43.79 -1.64
C GLU A 108 19.60 42.94 -2.80
N VAL A 109 20.37 42.01 -3.37
CA VAL A 109 19.85 41.09 -4.41
C VAL A 109 19.83 39.65 -3.90
N GLU A 110 18.65 39.03 -3.95
CA GLU A 110 18.46 37.59 -3.76
C GLU A 110 18.57 36.88 -5.09
N LYS A 111 19.46 35.88 -5.17
CA LYS A 111 19.64 35.04 -6.36
C LYS A 111 19.47 33.58 -6.00
N GLU A 112 18.76 32.84 -6.85
CA GLU A 112 18.73 31.39 -6.78
C GLU A 112 20.04 30.84 -7.33
N ILE A 113 20.67 29.92 -6.59
CA ILE A 113 21.90 29.23 -6.97
C ILE A 113 21.51 27.87 -7.51
N GLU A 114 22.01 27.55 -8.70
CA GLU A 114 21.87 26.22 -9.28
C GLU A 114 22.65 25.20 -8.44
N LEU A 115 21.92 24.23 -7.91
CA LEU A 115 22.49 23.09 -7.22
C LEU A 115 22.90 22.02 -8.24
N THR A 116 24.07 21.42 -8.03
CA THR A 116 24.47 20.20 -8.75
C THR A 116 23.60 19.01 -8.33
N LYS A 117 23.76 17.86 -9.01
CA LYS A 117 23.03 16.61 -8.69
C LYS A 117 23.17 16.14 -7.24
N GLN A 118 24.20 16.62 -6.53
CA GLN A 118 24.49 16.28 -5.14
C GLN A 118 24.03 17.37 -4.15
N GLU A 119 23.21 18.32 -4.58
CA GLU A 119 22.73 19.43 -3.74
C GLU A 119 23.90 20.31 -3.21
N ARG A 120 24.92 20.48 -4.06
CA ARG A 120 26.12 21.29 -3.80
C ARG A 120 26.25 22.45 -4.79
N ALA A 121 26.81 23.56 -4.33
CA ALA A 121 27.19 24.70 -5.16
C ALA A 121 28.63 25.13 -4.87
N THR A 122 29.38 25.44 -5.94
CA THR A 122 30.70 26.05 -5.86
C THR A 122 30.56 27.55 -6.08
N ILE A 123 31.04 28.36 -5.14
CA ILE A 123 30.83 29.79 -5.10
C ILE A 123 32.19 30.49 -5.02
N LYS A 124 32.40 31.50 -5.87
CA LYS A 124 33.66 32.27 -5.92
C LYS A 124 33.79 33.28 -4.78
N ASN A 125 32.68 33.85 -4.31
CA ASN A 125 32.66 34.81 -3.21
C ASN A 125 31.71 34.31 -2.11
N PRO A 126 32.24 33.84 -0.97
CA PRO A 126 31.43 33.27 0.11
C PRO A 126 30.69 34.32 0.92
N LEU A 127 30.93 35.62 0.71
CA LEU A 127 30.34 36.67 1.54
C LEU A 127 28.84 36.80 1.30
N GLY A 128 28.09 36.93 2.39
CA GLY A 128 26.65 37.15 2.37
C GLY A 128 25.87 36.08 3.12
N THR A 129 24.56 36.07 2.91
CA THR A 129 23.64 35.15 3.58
C THR A 129 23.13 34.11 2.61
N TYR A 130 23.21 32.84 2.98
CA TYR A 130 22.71 31.72 2.19
C TYR A 130 21.54 31.08 2.91
N ALA A 131 20.44 30.86 2.19
CA ALA A 131 19.29 30.13 2.71
C ALA A 131 18.97 28.95 1.80
N CYS A 132 18.95 27.75 2.37
CA CYS A 132 18.48 26.56 1.69
C CYS A 132 17.07 26.22 2.15
N TYR A 133 16.18 26.04 1.19
CA TYR A 133 14.78 25.72 1.37
C TYR A 133 14.52 24.34 0.81
N ALA A 134 13.78 23.53 1.57
CA ALA A 134 13.34 22.21 1.15
C ALA A 134 11.82 22.08 1.36
N ASN A 135 11.12 21.60 0.34
CA ASN A 135 9.66 21.42 0.39
C ASN A 135 9.26 20.03 -0.11
N ASN A 136 8.32 19.38 0.58
CA ASN A 136 7.61 18.23 0.06
C ASN A 136 6.12 18.30 0.43
N ALA A 137 5.33 17.35 -0.08
CA ALA A 137 3.88 17.29 0.15
C ALA A 137 3.45 17.24 1.64
N TYR A 138 4.38 17.06 2.57
CA TYR A 138 4.12 16.90 4.00
C TYR A 138 4.69 18.04 4.84
N GLY A 139 5.46 18.95 4.26
CA GLY A 139 5.91 20.17 4.93
C GLY A 139 7.16 20.78 4.32
N GLU A 140 7.61 21.84 4.98
CA GLU A 140 8.72 22.68 4.56
C GLU A 140 9.76 22.79 5.67
N ALA A 141 11.02 22.97 5.28
CA ALA A 141 12.11 23.27 6.17
C ALA A 141 13.11 24.19 5.49
N SER A 142 13.73 25.06 6.27
CA SER A 142 14.78 25.95 5.78
C SER A 142 15.91 26.08 6.79
N ARG A 143 17.09 26.38 6.27
CA ARG A 143 18.26 26.76 7.06
C ARG A 143 18.95 27.94 6.42
N THR A 144 19.42 28.84 7.26
CA THR A 144 20.13 30.05 6.85
C THR A 144 21.46 30.13 7.56
N THR A 145 22.50 30.52 6.84
CA THR A 145 23.83 30.79 7.39
C THR A 145 24.38 32.07 6.77
N THR A 146 25.14 32.84 7.53
CA THR A 146 25.74 34.09 7.07
C THR A 146 27.25 33.99 7.22
N PHE A 147 27.97 34.35 6.17
CA PHE A 147 29.42 34.44 6.16
C PHE A 147 29.81 35.91 6.00
N VAL A 148 30.65 36.38 6.93
CA VAL A 148 31.14 37.76 7.05
C VAL A 148 32.66 37.79 6.96
#